data_AF-A0A519YS12-F1
#
_entry.id   AF-A0A519YS12-F1
#
_cell.length_a   1.000
_cell.length_b   1.000
_cell.length_c   1.000
_cell.angle_alpha   90.00
_cell.angle_beta   90.00
_cell.angle_gamma   90.00
#
_symmetry.space_group_name_H-M   'P 1'
#
loop_
_entity.id
_entity.type
_entity.pdbx_description
1 polymer ?
#
loop_
_entity_poly.entity_id
_entity_poly.type
_entity_poly.pdbx_seq_one_letter_code
_entity_poly.pdbx_strand_id
1 'polypeptide(L)'
;MAGFGLRKHTVFNWKGGTFRIERLQPNGDVLLEAVESGALSIVPREHLLKAFAEGAVSAATETAKEPQAAPLYSRPLDDLPAPIQQE
;
A
#
# COMPACT_ATOMS: atom_id res chain seq x y z
N MET A 1 -1.30 12.73 -13.73
CA MET A 1 -1.16 11.40 -14.35
C MET A 1 -0.92 10.40 -13.24
N ALA A 2 -1.91 9.58 -12.88
CA ALA A 2 -1.75 8.52 -11.89
C ALA A 2 -0.94 7.38 -12.54
N GLY A 3 0.38 7.40 -12.36
CA GLY A 3 1.27 6.36 -12.86
C GLY A 3 1.30 5.15 -11.94
N PHE A 4 1.53 3.97 -12.50
CA PHE A 4 1.85 2.78 -11.72
C PHE A 4 3.18 2.99 -10.97
N GLY A 5 3.13 2.94 -9.65
CA GLY A 5 4.31 3.03 -8.79
C GLY A 5 4.63 1.67 -8.18
N LEU A 6 5.88 1.22 -8.29
CA LEU A 6 6.39 0.09 -7.51
C LEU A 6 6.63 0.52 -6.05
N ARG A 7 5.53 0.74 -5.33
CA ARG A 7 5.53 1.12 -3.91
C ARG A 7 4.73 0.11 -3.12
N LYS A 8 5.10 -0.08 -1.87
CA LYS A 8 4.33 -0.91 -0.92
C LYS A 8 2.88 -0.43 -0.86
N HIS A 9 1.95 -1.36 -0.79
CA HIS A 9 0.50 -1.17 -0.79
C HIS A 9 -0.10 -0.58 -2.07
N THR A 10 0.64 -0.56 -3.19
CA THR A 10 0.04 -0.19 -4.48
C THR A 10 -0.87 -1.31 -4.96
N VAL A 11 -2.12 -0.97 -5.26
CA VAL A 11 -3.10 -1.88 -5.86
C VAL A 11 -3.18 -1.63 -7.35
N PHE A 12 -3.19 -2.69 -8.13
CA PHE A 12 -3.20 -2.63 -9.59
C PHE A 12 -3.91 -3.85 -10.18
N ASN A 13 -4.42 -3.67 -11.40
CA ASN A 13 -5.07 -4.74 -12.15
C ASN A 13 -4.04 -5.37 -13.10
N TRP A 14 -3.94 -6.69 -13.06
CA TRP A 14 -3.00 -7.45 -13.90
C TRP A 14 -3.58 -8.82 -14.24
N LYS A 15 -3.44 -9.27 -15.51
CA LYS A 15 -3.94 -10.57 -15.99
C LYS A 15 -5.42 -10.88 -15.64
N GLY A 16 -6.26 -9.85 -15.55
CA GLY A 16 -7.68 -10.01 -15.21
C GLY A 16 -7.99 -10.16 -13.72
N GLY A 17 -7.00 -9.97 -12.82
CA GLY A 17 -7.21 -9.94 -11.38
C GLY A 17 -6.63 -8.68 -10.72
N THR A 18 -7.08 -8.40 -9.50
CA THR A 18 -6.60 -7.28 -8.69
C THR A 18 -5.50 -7.73 -7.74
N PHE A 19 -4.33 -7.10 -7.83
CA PHE A 19 -3.15 -7.42 -7.04
C PHE A 19 -2.67 -6.22 -6.24
N ARG A 20 -2.13 -6.47 -5.05
CA ARG A 20 -1.51 -5.48 -4.16
C ARG A 20 -0.05 -5.81 -3.96
N ILE A 21 0.82 -4.80 -4.00
CA ILE A 21 2.22 -4.94 -3.59
C ILE A 21 2.28 -5.05 -2.07
N GLU A 22 2.53 -6.24 -1.54
CA GLU A 22 2.69 -6.48 -0.10
C GLU A 22 4.10 -6.05 0.33
N ARG A 23 5.13 -6.44 -0.42
CA ARG A 23 6.53 -6.11 -0.10
C ARG A 23 7.43 -6.10 -1.32
N LEU A 24 8.43 -5.21 -1.28
CA LEU A 24 9.57 -5.21 -2.18
C LEU A 24 10.71 -5.99 -1.50
N GLN A 25 11.17 -7.07 -2.11
CA GLN A 25 12.23 -7.89 -1.56
C GLN A 25 13.61 -7.30 -1.93
N PRO A 26 14.63 -7.49 -1.08
CA PRO A 26 15.98 -6.96 -1.33
C PRO A 26 16.69 -7.64 -2.52
N ASN A 27 16.23 -8.82 -2.94
CA ASN A 27 16.71 -9.53 -4.12
C ASN A 27 16.17 -8.93 -5.45
N GLY A 28 15.29 -7.93 -5.40
CA GLY A 28 14.68 -7.32 -6.58
C GLY A 28 13.34 -7.92 -6.99
N ASP A 29 12.84 -8.92 -6.26
CA ASP A 29 11.51 -9.47 -6.46
C ASP A 29 10.44 -8.65 -5.73
N VAL A 30 9.20 -8.81 -6.18
CA VAL A 30 8.03 -8.15 -5.63
C VAL A 30 7.06 -9.21 -5.15
N LEU A 31 6.68 -9.13 -3.87
CA LEU A 31 5.63 -9.94 -3.30
C LEU A 31 4.29 -9.27 -3.55
N LEU A 32 3.47 -9.94 -4.33
CA LEU A 32 2.12 -9.56 -4.68
C LEU A 32 1.11 -10.37 -3.87
N GLU A 33 0.01 -9.74 -3.53
CA GLU A 33 -1.13 -10.36 -2.89
C GLU A 33 -2.35 -10.17 -3.79
N ALA A 34 -3.01 -11.24 -4.17
CA ALA A 34 -4.29 -11.18 -4.87
C ALA A 34 -5.35 -10.68 -3.89
N VAL A 35 -5.99 -9.54 -4.18
CA VAL A 35 -6.96 -8.92 -3.26
C VAL A 35 -8.22 -9.78 -3.09
N GLU A 36 -8.61 -10.53 -4.12
CA GLU A 36 -9.82 -11.36 -4.09
C GLU A 36 -9.66 -12.65 -3.26
N SER A 37 -8.48 -13.26 -3.28
CA SER A 37 -8.24 -14.56 -2.65
C SER A 37 -7.27 -14.52 -1.48
N GLY A 38 -6.54 -13.42 -1.30
CA GLY A 38 -5.42 -13.31 -0.36
C GLY A 38 -4.19 -14.13 -0.78
N ALA A 39 -4.17 -14.70 -1.99
CA ALA A 39 -3.06 -15.52 -2.45
C ALA A 39 -1.80 -14.68 -2.66
N LEU A 40 -0.67 -15.14 -2.13
CA LEU A 40 0.63 -14.49 -2.29
C LEU A 40 1.38 -15.05 -3.49
N SER A 41 2.03 -14.18 -4.27
CA SER A 41 2.80 -14.52 -5.46
C SER A 41 4.07 -13.67 -5.54
N ILE A 42 5.21 -14.30 -5.81
CA ILE A 42 6.48 -13.60 -6.00
C ILE A 42 6.71 -13.41 -7.48
N VAL A 43 6.95 -12.17 -7.90
CA VAL A 43 7.18 -11.81 -9.31
C VAL A 43 8.39 -10.89 -9.41
N PRO A 44 9.31 -11.11 -10.36
CA PRO A 44 10.45 -10.22 -10.56
C PRO A 44 9.98 -8.83 -10.98
N ARG A 45 10.60 -7.80 -10.41
CA ARG A 45 10.27 -6.39 -10.71
C ARG A 45 10.29 -6.08 -12.21
N GLU A 46 11.27 -6.62 -12.93
CA GLU A 46 11.42 -6.40 -14.37
C GLU A 46 10.21 -6.88 -15.17
N HIS A 47 9.61 -7.99 -14.74
CA HIS A 47 8.42 -8.54 -15.38
C HIS A 47 7.21 -7.62 -15.17
N LEU A 48 7.03 -7.08 -13.96
CA LEU A 48 5.98 -6.10 -13.69
C LEU A 48 6.17 -4.81 -14.49
N LEU A 49 7.41 -4.32 -14.59
CA LEU A 49 7.74 -3.13 -15.39
C LEU A 49 7.47 -3.36 -16.88
N LYS A 50 7.85 -4.53 -17.40
CA LYS A 50 7.58 -4.91 -18.79
C LYS A 50 6.08 -5.02 -19.04
N ALA A 51 5.34 -5.69 -18.16
CA ALA A 51 3.89 -5.79 -18.26
C ALA A 51 3.19 -4.42 -18.17
N PHE A 52 3.74 -3.47 -17.41
CA PHE A 52 3.28 -2.09 -17.41
C PHE A 52 3.60 -1.36 -18.72
N ALA A 53 4.79 -1.53 -19.27
CA ALA A 53 5.18 -0.96 -20.56
C ALA A 53 4.31 -1.49 -21.71
N GLU A 54 3.87 -2.75 -21.62
CA GLU A 54 2.94 -3.40 -22.56
C GLU A 54 1.47 -3.03 -22.32
N GLY A 55 1.16 -2.27 -21.27
CA GLY A 55 -0.22 -1.89 -20.91
C GLY A 55 -1.05 -3.02 -20.30
N ALA A 56 -0.43 -4.15 -19.95
CA ALA A 56 -1.08 -5.28 -19.28
C ALA A 56 -1.28 -5.04 -17.77
N VAL A 57 -0.56 -4.08 -17.19
CA VAL A 57 -0.75 -3.59 -15.83
C VAL A 57 -1.41 -2.23 -15.88
N SER A 58 -2.58 -2.11 -15.25
CA SER A 58 -3.29 -0.84 -15.10
C SER A 58 -3.30 -0.46 -13.62
N ALA A 59 -2.88 0.76 -13.31
CA ALA A 59 -3.02 1.29 -11.96
C ALA A 59 -4.51 1.31 -11.61
N ALA A 60 -4.90 0.60 -10.56
CA ALA A 60 -6.24 0.73 -10.04
C ALA A 60 -6.29 2.12 -9.38
N THR A 61 -6.95 3.07 -10.01
CA THR A 61 -7.33 4.36 -9.38
C THR A 61 -8.46 4.14 -8.38
N GLU A 62 -8.45 3.04 -7.63
CA GLU A 62 -9.04 3.05 -6.32
C GLU A 62 -8.08 3.87 -5.48
N THR A 63 -8.41 5.15 -5.32
CA THR A 63 -7.98 6.01 -4.23
C THR A 63 -7.64 5.10 -3.06
N ALA A 64 -6.34 4.92 -2.82
CA ALA A 64 -5.87 4.26 -1.62
C ALA A 64 -6.67 4.91 -0.51
N LYS A 65 -7.61 4.17 0.07
CA LYS A 65 -8.30 4.60 1.26
C LYS A 65 -7.16 4.77 2.22
N GLU A 66 -6.76 6.03 2.45
CA GLU A 66 -5.74 6.39 3.43
C GLU A 66 -6.05 5.53 4.65
N PRO A 67 -5.04 4.91 5.28
CA PRO A 67 -5.29 4.23 6.54
C PRO A 67 -6.03 5.25 7.39
N GLN A 68 -7.33 5.03 7.61
CA GLN A 68 -8.18 5.93 8.37
C GLN A 68 -7.37 6.22 9.62
N ALA A 69 -6.93 7.48 9.76
CA ALA A 69 -6.10 7.90 10.86
C ALA A 69 -6.75 7.32 12.10
N ALA A 70 -6.13 6.28 12.67
CA ALA A 70 -6.64 5.67 13.88
C ALA A 70 -6.83 6.85 14.84
N PRO A 71 -7.98 6.96 15.53
CA PRO A 71 -8.22 8.10 16.39
C PRO A 71 -7.03 8.20 17.34
N LEU A 72 -6.20 9.21 17.13
CA LEU A 72 -5.08 9.54 18.00
C LEU A 72 -5.73 9.82 19.34
N TYR A 73 -5.56 8.90 20.28
CA TYR A 73 -6.10 9.05 21.62
C TYR A 73 -5.26 10.12 22.32
N SER A 74 -5.63 11.39 22.14
CA SER A 74 -5.01 12.52 22.81
C SER A 74 -5.77 12.79 24.11
N ARG A 75 -5.09 12.62 25.24
CA ARG A 75 -5.61 13.08 26.53
C ARG A 75 -5.43 14.60 26.59
N PRO A 76 -6.50 15.40 26.78
CA PRO A 76 -6.35 16.84 26.92
C PRO A 76 -5.51 17.15 28.16
N LEU A 77 -4.75 18.25 28.12
CA LEU A 77 -3.91 18.69 29.24
C LEU A 77 -4.73 18.87 30.54
N ASP A 78 -6.00 19.21 30.40
CA ASP A 78 -6.99 19.34 31.47
C ASP A 78 -7.26 18.04 32.26
N ASP A 79 -6.96 16.86 31.69
CA ASP A 79 -7.14 15.56 32.36
C ASP A 79 -5.92 15.16 33.22
N LEU A 80 -4.83 15.94 33.17
CA LEU A 80 -3.65 15.72 34.00
C LEU A 80 -3.83 16.35 35.39
N PRO A 81 -3.25 15.77 36.46
CA PRO A 81 -3.30 16.38 37.78
C PRO A 81 -2.63 17.76 37.79
N ALA A 82 -3.19 18.69 38.58
CA ALA A 82 -2.77 20.10 38.68
C ALA A 82 -1.24 20.38 38.67
N PRO A 83 -0.38 19.61 39.38
CA PRO A 83 1.07 19.86 39.33
C PRO A 83 1.72 19.66 37.95
N ILE A 84 1.05 18.97 37.02
CA ILE A 84 1.57 18.67 35.66
C ILE A 84 0.97 19.61 34.61
N GLN A 85 -0.02 20.43 34.97
CA GLN A 85 -0.66 21.40 34.06
C GLN A 85 0.14 22.71 33.91
N GLN A 86 1.17 22.92 34.72
CA GLN A 86 1.95 24.16 34.79
C GLN A 86 3.43 23.90 34.55
N GLU A 87 3.81 23.58 33.31
CA GLU A 87 5.21 23.67 32.84
C GLU A 87 5.27 24.25 31.43
#